data_AF-A0A2D5RQ99-F1
#
_entry.id   AF-A0A2D5RQ99-F1
#
_cell.length_a   1.000
_cell.length_b   1.000
_cell.length_c   1.000
_cell.angle_alpha   90.00
_cell.angle_beta   90.00
_cell.angle_gamma   90.00
#
_symmetry.space_group_name_H-M   'P 1'
#
loop_
_entity.id
_entity.type
_entity.pdbx_description
1 polymer ?
#
loop_
_entity_poly.entity_id
_entity_poly.type
_entity_poly.pdbx_seq_one_letter_code
_entity_poly.pdbx_strand_id
1 'polypeptide(L)'
;MLFSSSVAGTVKELAILAFGIYLALWMENEVQTWKDHRKESEYISLIAADLRTDQKELAIILSRIEQKLQTLETHLLAFSDPRYTTDPEFAAATALSGSDAVNNYHFFSPQDFTLLSLRESGDFKLIRNQEIKSQLLAVHKSYDILNRLQQNYLQGLDEEFIPLWIRSVDVMNSTLQDPQMPHLVLFKI
;
A
#
# COMPACT_ATOMS: atom_id res chain seq x y z
N MET A 1 -3.38 -75.75 31.59
CA MET A 1 -2.99 -75.01 30.37
C MET A 1 -4.23 -74.56 29.58
N LEU A 2 -5.12 -73.73 30.16
CA LEU A 2 -6.36 -73.30 29.49
C LEU A 2 -6.54 -71.77 29.42
N PHE A 3 -5.51 -70.99 29.76
CA PHE A 3 -5.58 -69.52 29.77
C PHE A 3 -4.82 -68.81 28.64
N SER A 4 -4.06 -69.51 27.79
CA SER A 4 -3.25 -68.83 26.74
C SER A 4 -4.02 -68.51 25.46
N SER A 5 -5.14 -69.18 25.17
CA SER A 5 -5.94 -68.91 23.96
C SER A 5 -6.83 -67.67 24.07
N SER A 6 -7.19 -67.26 25.29
CA SER A 6 -8.02 -66.06 25.54
C SER A 6 -7.23 -64.75 25.39
N VAL A 7 -5.99 -64.70 25.88
CA VAL A 7 -5.17 -63.48 25.86
C VAL A 7 -4.75 -63.10 24.44
N ALA A 8 -4.41 -64.09 23.61
CA ALA A 8 -4.04 -63.86 22.21
C ALA A 8 -5.20 -63.27 21.38
N GLY A 9 -6.45 -63.65 21.68
CA GLY A 9 -7.64 -63.08 21.05
C GLY A 9 -7.84 -61.61 21.42
N THR A 10 -7.75 -61.28 22.70
CA THR A 10 -7.92 -59.90 23.20
C THR A 10 -6.84 -58.94 22.67
N VAL A 11 -5.58 -59.40 22.56
CA VAL A 11 -4.50 -58.58 21.98
C VAL A 11 -4.73 -58.29 20.49
N LYS A 12 -5.23 -59.28 19.72
CA LYS A 12 -5.58 -59.09 18.32
C LYS A 12 -6.72 -58.09 18.14
N GLU A 13 -7.76 -58.18 18.97
CA GLU A 13 -8.88 -57.22 18.96
C GLU A 13 -8.42 -55.80 19.30
N LEU A 14 -7.58 -55.65 20.33
CA LEU A 14 -7.01 -54.35 20.70
C LEU A 14 -6.15 -53.75 19.57
N ALA A 15 -5.34 -54.58 18.90
CA ALA A 15 -4.48 -54.13 17.80
C ALA A 15 -5.31 -53.65 16.59
N ILE A 16 -6.39 -54.35 16.25
CA ILE A 16 -7.30 -53.94 15.17
C ILE A 16 -8.00 -52.63 15.52
N LEU A 17 -8.47 -52.47 16.77
CA LEU A 17 -9.08 -51.22 17.23
C LEU A 17 -8.10 -50.04 17.15
N ALA A 18 -6.88 -50.23 17.67
CA ALA A 18 -5.84 -49.20 17.64
C ALA A 18 -5.48 -48.82 16.19
N PHE A 19 -5.40 -49.80 15.29
CA PHE A 19 -5.14 -49.58 13.88
C PHE A 19 -6.28 -48.80 13.19
N GLY A 20 -7.54 -49.11 13.52
CA GLY A 20 -8.69 -48.37 13.02
C GLY A 20 -8.69 -46.90 13.43
N ILE A 21 -8.40 -46.62 14.71
CA ILE A 21 -8.27 -45.25 15.23
C ILE A 21 -7.10 -44.53 14.55
N TYR A 22 -5.95 -45.18 14.43
CA TYR A 22 -4.78 -44.61 13.76
C TYR A 22 -5.08 -44.24 12.30
N LEU A 23 -5.74 -45.14 11.54
CA LEU A 23 -6.13 -44.87 10.16
C LEU A 23 -7.12 -43.71 10.05
N ALA A 24 -8.08 -43.61 10.96
CA ALA A 24 -9.04 -42.50 10.98
C ALA A 24 -8.32 -41.16 11.20
N LEU A 25 -7.43 -41.08 12.20
CA LEU A 25 -6.64 -39.89 12.48
C LEU A 25 -5.70 -39.54 11.32
N TRP A 26 -5.09 -40.54 10.70
CA TRP A 26 -4.23 -40.34 9.53
C TRP A 26 -5.01 -39.77 8.34
N MET A 27 -6.17 -40.36 8.03
CA MET A 27 -7.02 -39.89 6.93
C MET A 27 -7.54 -38.47 7.16
N GLU A 28 -7.93 -38.15 8.41
CA GLU A 28 -8.34 -36.79 8.78
C GLU A 28 -7.21 -35.78 8.56
N ASN A 29 -5.98 -36.12 8.97
CA ASN A 29 -4.82 -35.25 8.81
C ASN A 29 -4.45 -35.03 7.33
N GLU A 30 -4.53 -36.05 6.48
CA GLU A 30 -4.29 -35.93 5.04
C GLU A 30 -5.36 -35.08 4.35
N VAL A 31 -6.64 -35.30 4.67
CA VAL A 31 -7.75 -34.49 4.13
C VAL A 31 -7.61 -33.03 4.54
N GLN A 32 -7.22 -32.77 5.81
CA GLN A 32 -6.99 -31.41 6.28
C GLN A 32 -5.80 -30.76 5.56
N THR A 33 -4.70 -31.48 5.40
CA THR A 33 -3.51 -31.02 4.68
C THR A 33 -3.84 -30.65 3.23
N TRP A 34 -4.66 -31.45 2.55
CA TRP A 34 -5.11 -31.15 1.19
C TRP A 34 -5.98 -29.89 1.12
N LYS A 35 -6.93 -29.73 2.04
CA LYS A 35 -7.77 -28.51 2.13
C LYS A 35 -6.91 -27.27 2.38
N ASP A 36 -5.92 -27.37 3.26
CA ASP A 36 -5.03 -26.26 3.59
C ASP A 36 -4.17 -25.84 2.39
N HIS A 37 -3.62 -26.79 1.62
CA HIS A 37 -2.89 -26.47 0.38
C HIS A 37 -3.78 -25.80 -0.66
N ARG A 38 -5.04 -26.27 -0.80
CA ARG A 38 -5.98 -25.65 -1.74
C ARG A 38 -6.25 -24.20 -1.35
N LYS A 39 -6.51 -23.94 -0.06
CA LYS A 39 -6.71 -22.59 0.47
C LYS A 39 -5.46 -21.71 0.27
N GLU A 40 -4.28 -22.23 0.60
CA GLU A 40 -3.01 -21.53 0.38
C GLU A 40 -2.86 -21.11 -1.09
N SER A 41 -3.13 -22.01 -2.04
CA SER A 41 -3.06 -21.70 -3.47
C SER A 41 -4.09 -20.65 -3.90
N GLU A 42 -5.32 -20.72 -3.37
CA GLU A 42 -6.36 -19.71 -3.64
C GLU A 42 -5.93 -18.33 -3.14
N TYR A 43 -5.41 -18.24 -1.91
CA TYR A 43 -4.91 -17.00 -1.33
C TYR A 43 -3.72 -16.42 -2.09
N ILE A 44 -2.72 -17.24 -2.45
CA ILE A 44 -1.56 -16.78 -3.22
C ILE A 44 -2.00 -16.22 -4.58
N SER A 45 -2.97 -16.87 -5.24
CA SER A 45 -3.51 -16.40 -6.51
C SER A 45 -4.20 -15.03 -6.38
N LEU A 46 -5.02 -14.85 -5.33
CA LEU A 46 -5.69 -13.59 -5.05
C LEU A 46 -4.70 -12.48 -4.72
N ILE A 47 -3.74 -12.73 -3.83
CA ILE A 47 -2.66 -11.79 -3.51
C ILE A 47 -1.89 -11.40 -4.78
N ALA A 48 -1.54 -12.36 -5.64
CA ALA A 48 -0.83 -12.06 -6.88
C ALA A 48 -1.66 -11.18 -7.83
N ALA A 49 -2.99 -11.31 -7.84
CA ALA A 49 -3.88 -10.44 -8.60
C ALA A 49 -3.94 -9.02 -8.01
N ASP A 50 -4.04 -8.91 -6.69
CA ASP A 50 -3.99 -7.64 -5.95
C ASP A 50 -2.68 -6.89 -6.24
N LEU A 51 -1.52 -7.55 -6.08
CA LEU A 51 -0.21 -6.97 -6.35
C LEU A 51 -0.02 -6.54 -7.81
N ARG A 52 -0.61 -7.25 -8.78
CA ARG A 52 -0.59 -6.83 -10.19
C ARG A 52 -1.42 -5.58 -10.43
N THR A 53 -2.51 -5.41 -9.70
CA THR A 53 -3.33 -4.19 -9.75
C THR A 53 -2.54 -3.02 -9.16
N ASP A 54 -1.92 -3.23 -7.99
CA ASP A 54 -1.08 -2.24 -7.34
C ASP A 54 0.10 -1.79 -8.23
N GLN A 55 0.77 -2.73 -8.89
CA GLN A 55 1.85 -2.42 -9.83
C GLN A 55 1.38 -1.54 -11.00
N LYS A 56 0.19 -1.80 -11.56
CA LYS A 56 -0.36 -0.99 -12.64
C LYS A 56 -0.73 0.41 -12.16
N GLU A 57 -1.32 0.52 -10.98
CA GLU A 57 -1.68 1.80 -10.38
C GLU A 57 -0.42 2.63 -10.09
N LEU A 58 0.60 2.03 -9.47
CA LEU A 58 1.88 2.68 -9.20
C LEU A 58 2.57 3.16 -10.48
N ALA A 59 2.53 2.37 -11.57
CA ALA A 59 3.10 2.79 -12.86
C ALA A 59 2.38 4.03 -13.43
N ILE A 60 1.04 4.09 -13.31
CA ILE A 60 0.23 5.24 -13.73
C ILE A 60 0.58 6.46 -12.86
N ILE A 61 0.65 6.29 -11.54
CA ILE A 61 0.98 7.36 -10.60
C ILE A 61 2.38 7.88 -10.86
N LEU A 62 3.37 7.00 -11.07
CA LEU A 62 4.75 7.39 -11.35
C LEU A 62 4.83 8.27 -12.61
N SER A 63 4.18 7.85 -13.69
CA SER A 63 4.15 8.63 -14.93
C SER A 63 3.53 10.02 -14.72
N ARG A 64 2.46 10.12 -13.92
CA ARG A 64 1.85 11.43 -13.59
C ARG A 64 2.75 12.28 -12.70
N ILE A 65 3.47 11.68 -11.75
CA ILE A 65 4.45 12.39 -10.91
C ILE A 65 5.61 12.91 -11.75
N GLU A 66 6.10 12.13 -12.72
CA GLU A 66 7.14 12.58 -13.65
C GLU A 66 6.68 13.79 -14.49
N GLN A 67 5.45 13.75 -15.01
CA GLN A 67 4.86 14.90 -15.72
C GLN A 67 4.70 16.11 -14.80
N LYS A 68 4.25 15.89 -13.56
CA LYS A 68 4.13 16.93 -12.53
C LYS A 68 5.49 17.60 -12.25
N LEU A 69 6.55 16.80 -12.10
CA LEU A 69 7.90 17.31 -11.87
C LEU A 69 8.38 18.22 -13.02
N GLN A 70 8.17 17.82 -14.27
CA GLN A 70 8.52 18.64 -15.44
C GLN A 70 7.75 19.98 -15.47
N THR A 71 6.46 19.95 -15.12
CA THR A 71 5.64 21.15 -15.00
C THR A 71 6.17 22.06 -13.89
N LEU A 72 6.48 21.51 -12.71
CA LEU A 72 7.02 22.27 -11.59
C LEU A 72 8.40 22.87 -11.90
N GLU A 73 9.30 22.14 -12.57
CA GLU A 73 10.58 22.66 -13.04
C GLU A 73 10.40 23.85 -13.99
N THR A 74 9.43 23.77 -14.91
CA THR A 74 9.10 24.87 -15.81
C THR A 74 8.60 26.10 -15.05
N HIS A 75 7.77 25.92 -14.02
CA HIS A 75 7.31 27.01 -13.17
C HIS A 75 8.43 27.62 -12.31
N LEU A 76 9.34 26.81 -11.78
CA LEU A 76 10.52 27.31 -11.04
C LEU A 76 11.39 28.23 -11.90
N LEU A 77 11.58 27.89 -13.18
CA LEU A 77 12.26 28.76 -14.13
C LEU A 77 11.46 30.05 -14.40
N ALA A 78 10.14 29.94 -14.53
CA ALA A 78 9.27 31.10 -14.74
C ALA A 78 9.25 32.08 -13.54
N PHE A 79 9.33 31.56 -12.30
CA PHE A 79 9.49 32.39 -11.09
C PHE A 79 10.83 33.14 -11.04
N SER A 80 11.84 32.65 -11.76
CA SER A 80 13.14 33.29 -11.88
C SER A 80 13.24 34.27 -13.06
N ASP A 81 12.20 34.36 -13.89
CA ASP A 81 12.16 35.27 -15.03
C ASP A 81 11.97 36.72 -14.54
N PRO A 82 12.76 37.70 -15.01
CA PRO A 82 12.60 39.10 -14.64
C PRO A 82 11.17 39.63 -14.80
N ARG A 83 10.43 39.12 -15.78
CA ARG A 83 9.02 39.47 -16.02
C ARG A 83 8.13 39.18 -14.82
N TYR A 84 8.47 38.21 -13.98
CA TYR A 84 7.70 37.93 -12.78
C TYR A 84 7.64 39.14 -11.82
N THR A 85 8.65 40.00 -11.82
CA THR A 85 8.67 41.22 -11.00
C THR A 85 8.14 42.46 -11.72
N THR A 86 8.21 42.48 -13.05
CA THR A 86 7.91 43.69 -13.86
C THR A 86 6.55 43.63 -14.56
N ASP A 87 5.97 42.44 -14.73
CA ASP A 87 4.72 42.17 -15.42
C ASP A 87 3.73 41.44 -14.47
N PRO A 88 2.78 42.19 -13.88
CA PRO A 88 1.80 41.62 -12.95
C PRO A 88 0.89 40.55 -13.55
N GLU A 89 0.57 40.63 -14.85
CA GLU A 89 -0.29 39.65 -15.52
C GLU A 89 0.46 38.32 -15.70
N PHE A 90 1.72 38.40 -16.15
CA PHE A 90 2.61 37.24 -16.22
C PHE A 90 2.83 36.60 -14.83
N ALA A 91 3.08 37.42 -13.80
CA ALA A 91 3.28 36.94 -12.44
C ALA A 91 2.05 36.20 -11.90
N ALA A 92 0.86 36.79 -12.06
CA ALA A 92 -0.40 36.18 -11.61
C ALA A 92 -0.67 34.86 -12.33
N ALA A 93 -0.54 34.82 -13.66
CA ALA A 93 -0.74 33.60 -14.44
C ALA A 93 0.24 32.49 -14.06
N THR A 94 1.52 32.84 -13.84
CA THR A 94 2.57 31.89 -13.43
C THR A 94 2.33 31.36 -12.04
N ALA A 95 1.93 32.22 -11.09
CA ALA A 95 1.62 31.81 -9.74
C ALA A 95 0.40 30.88 -9.70
N LEU A 96 -0.70 31.25 -10.37
CA LEU A 96 -1.94 30.46 -10.40
C LEU A 96 -1.70 29.07 -10.98
N SER A 97 -1.06 29.00 -12.15
CA SER A 97 -0.74 27.72 -12.80
C SER A 97 0.27 26.88 -12.00
N GLY A 98 1.27 27.51 -11.38
CA GLY A 98 2.20 26.83 -10.48
C GLY A 98 1.53 26.26 -9.23
N SER A 99 0.55 26.98 -8.67
CA SER A 99 -0.20 26.51 -7.49
C SER A 99 -1.08 25.32 -7.79
N ASP A 100 -1.73 25.31 -8.96
CA ASP A 100 -2.53 24.17 -9.43
C ASP A 100 -1.64 22.93 -9.59
N ALA A 101 -0.45 23.14 -10.16
CA ALA A 101 0.56 22.09 -10.26
C ALA A 101 0.98 21.56 -8.89
N VAL A 102 1.15 22.39 -7.84
CA VAL A 102 1.51 21.90 -6.50
C VAL A 102 0.35 21.12 -5.84
N ASN A 103 -0.87 21.65 -5.91
CA ASN A 103 -2.06 21.12 -5.23
C ASN A 103 -2.56 19.78 -5.81
N ASN A 104 -2.27 19.47 -7.07
CA ASN A 104 -2.72 18.23 -7.68
C ASN A 104 -1.84 17.04 -7.26
N TYR A 105 -2.29 16.27 -6.26
CA TYR A 105 -1.60 15.07 -5.77
C TYR A 105 -2.26 13.78 -6.24
N HIS A 106 -1.44 12.79 -6.57
CA HIS A 106 -1.88 11.46 -6.99
C HIS A 106 -1.63 10.45 -5.87
N PHE A 107 -2.68 10.09 -5.14
CA PHE A 107 -2.62 9.10 -4.07
C PHE A 107 -2.58 7.69 -4.63
N PHE A 108 -1.74 6.86 -4.03
CA PHE A 108 -1.78 5.41 -4.16
C PHE A 108 -2.64 4.82 -3.04
N SER A 109 -3.54 3.91 -3.41
CA SER A 109 -4.35 3.14 -2.47
C SER A 109 -4.13 1.65 -2.70
N PRO A 110 -3.37 0.96 -1.84
CA PRO A 110 -3.07 -0.45 -2.05
C PRO A 110 -4.32 -1.33 -2.02
N GLN A 111 -4.35 -2.36 -2.85
CA GLN A 111 -5.32 -3.46 -2.80
C GLN A 111 -4.86 -4.48 -1.75
N ASP A 112 -5.02 -4.19 -0.47
CA ASP A 112 -4.52 -5.05 0.62
C ASP A 112 -5.58 -5.99 1.22
N PHE A 113 -6.79 -6.02 0.65
CA PHE A 113 -7.93 -6.77 1.18
C PHE A 113 -7.61 -8.24 1.46
N THR A 114 -7.00 -8.96 0.51
CA THR A 114 -6.70 -10.39 0.68
C THR A 114 -5.68 -10.60 1.79
N LEU A 115 -4.65 -9.75 1.87
CA LEU A 115 -3.61 -9.85 2.89
C LEU A 115 -4.14 -9.51 4.28
N LEU A 116 -4.99 -8.49 4.37
CA LEU A 116 -5.66 -8.10 5.61
C LEU A 116 -6.59 -9.22 6.10
N SER A 117 -7.42 -9.76 5.21
CA SER A 117 -8.32 -10.87 5.49
C SER A 117 -7.58 -12.10 6.02
N LEU A 118 -6.47 -12.48 5.37
CA LEU A 118 -5.58 -13.57 5.82
C LEU A 118 -5.02 -13.35 7.23
N ARG A 119 -4.65 -12.12 7.55
CA ARG A 119 -4.10 -11.77 8.87
C ARG A 119 -5.18 -11.83 9.94
N GLU A 120 -6.35 -11.25 9.65
CA GLU A 120 -7.47 -11.16 10.59
C GLU A 120 -8.15 -12.52 10.84
N SER A 121 -8.22 -13.39 9.84
CA SER A 121 -8.76 -14.75 10.00
C SER A 121 -7.77 -15.71 10.69
N GLY A 122 -6.50 -15.31 10.81
CA GLY A 122 -5.42 -16.19 11.29
C GLY A 122 -4.95 -17.22 10.25
N ASP A 123 -5.46 -17.15 9.02
CA ASP A 123 -5.08 -18.03 7.92
C ASP A 123 -3.70 -17.71 7.34
N PHE A 124 -3.05 -16.64 7.78
CA PHE A 124 -1.67 -16.34 7.39
C PHE A 124 -0.69 -17.49 7.72
N LYS A 125 -1.02 -18.34 8.70
CA LYS A 125 -0.27 -19.56 9.01
C LYS A 125 -0.31 -20.60 7.88
N LEU A 126 -1.33 -20.57 7.02
CA LEU A 126 -1.50 -21.49 5.89
C LEU A 126 -0.46 -21.26 4.80
N ILE A 127 0.14 -20.06 4.72
CA ILE A 127 1.29 -19.82 3.84
C ILE A 127 2.51 -20.56 4.42
N ARG A 128 2.89 -21.66 3.79
CA ARG A 128 3.97 -22.56 4.23
C ARG A 128 5.32 -22.02 3.84
N ASN A 129 5.41 -21.38 2.67
CA ASN A 129 6.65 -20.80 2.20
C ASN A 129 7.01 -19.56 3.04
N GLN A 130 8.06 -19.68 3.85
CA GLN A 130 8.51 -18.63 4.75
C GLN A 130 9.06 -17.41 4.03
N GLU A 131 9.66 -17.59 2.85
CA GLU A 131 10.14 -16.48 2.02
C GLU A 131 8.97 -15.63 1.51
N ILE A 132 7.95 -16.28 0.94
CA ILE A 132 6.72 -15.59 0.49
C ILE A 132 6.10 -14.84 1.68
N LYS A 133 5.97 -15.50 2.83
CA LYS A 133 5.44 -14.89 4.05
C LYS A 133 6.20 -13.62 4.43
N SER A 134 7.53 -13.68 4.43
CA SER A 134 8.38 -12.53 4.74
C SER A 134 8.23 -11.40 3.72
N GLN A 135 8.14 -11.73 2.42
CA GLN A 135 7.95 -10.75 1.36
C GLN A 135 6.59 -10.04 1.48
N LEU A 136 5.52 -10.78 1.81
CA LEU A 136 4.19 -10.18 2.03
C LEU A 136 4.16 -9.21 3.21
N LEU A 137 4.84 -9.55 4.31
CA LEU A 137 4.99 -8.63 5.44
C LEU A 137 5.80 -7.38 5.07
N ALA A 138 6.84 -7.54 4.26
CA ALA A 138 7.63 -6.41 3.76
C ALA A 138 6.81 -5.49 2.85
N VAL A 139 5.98 -6.05 1.97
CA VAL A 139 5.05 -5.28 1.13
C VAL A 139 4.06 -4.50 1.99
N HIS A 140 3.44 -5.15 2.98
CA HIS A 140 2.51 -4.46 3.89
C HIS A 140 3.17 -3.30 4.64
N LYS A 141 4.41 -3.49 5.11
CA LYS A 141 5.18 -2.40 5.73
C LYS A 141 5.45 -1.25 4.76
N SER A 142 5.73 -1.54 3.49
CA SER A 142 5.89 -0.51 2.47
C SER A 142 4.59 0.28 2.26
N TYR A 143 3.43 -0.36 2.33
CA TYR A 143 2.13 0.34 2.27
C TYR A 143 1.94 1.32 3.43
N ASP A 144 2.28 0.92 4.65
CA ASP A 144 2.24 1.82 5.81
C ASP A 144 3.15 3.04 5.63
N ILE A 145 4.35 2.83 5.09
CA ILE A 145 5.31 3.90 4.83
C ILE A 145 4.75 4.86 3.77
N LEU A 146 4.24 4.33 2.65
CA LEU A 146 3.64 5.14 1.60
C LEU A 146 2.47 5.97 2.13
N ASN A 147 1.57 5.36 2.91
CA ASN A 147 0.45 6.08 3.50
C ASN A 147 0.91 7.24 4.41
N ARG A 148 1.93 7.01 5.25
CA ARG A 148 2.50 8.07 6.10
C ARG A 148 3.13 9.19 5.29
N LEU A 149 3.86 8.87 4.22
CA LEU A 149 4.45 9.88 3.33
C LEU A 149 3.36 10.73 2.66
N GLN A 150 2.27 10.09 2.20
CA GLN A 150 1.11 10.78 1.63
C GLN A 150 0.43 11.69 2.64
N GLN A 151 0.27 11.24 3.90
CA GLN A 151 -0.31 12.04 4.98
C GLN A 151 0.58 13.23 5.37
N ASN A 152 1.90 13.01 5.51
CA ASN A 152 2.84 14.09 5.81
C ASN A 152 2.85 15.16 4.70
N TYR A 153 2.75 14.73 3.44
CA TYR A 153 2.64 15.65 2.32
C TYR A 153 1.36 16.49 2.40
N LEU A 154 0.21 15.85 2.65
CA LEU A 154 -1.07 16.55 2.85
C LEU A 154 -1.00 17.55 4.00
N GLN A 155 -0.44 17.14 5.13
CA GLN A 155 -0.25 18.02 6.28
C GLN A 155 0.60 19.24 5.93
N GLY A 156 1.70 19.05 5.18
CA GLY A 156 2.53 20.17 4.72
C GLY A 156 1.78 21.11 3.76
N LEU A 157 0.87 20.58 2.93
CA LEU A 157 0.01 21.42 2.10
C LEU A 157 -0.98 22.22 2.95
N ASP A 158 -1.66 21.58 3.89
CA ASP A 158 -2.72 22.19 4.70
C ASP A 158 -2.19 23.21 5.71
N GLU A 159 -1.04 22.93 6.35
CA GLU A 159 -0.49 23.78 7.42
C GLU A 159 0.34 24.95 6.87
N GLU A 160 1.06 24.75 5.77
CA GLU A 160 2.03 25.73 5.26
C GLU A 160 1.61 26.31 3.90
N PHE A 161 1.49 25.47 2.88
CA PHE A 161 1.35 25.93 1.50
C PHE A 161 0.01 26.62 1.22
N ILE A 162 -1.11 25.98 1.54
CA ILE A 162 -2.46 26.49 1.27
C ILE A 162 -2.70 27.82 2.00
N PRO A 163 -2.40 27.96 3.31
CA PRO A 163 -2.57 29.23 4.01
C PRO A 163 -1.69 30.34 3.42
N LEU A 164 -0.44 30.04 3.06
CA LEU A 164 0.44 31.01 2.40
C LEU A 164 -0.13 31.43 1.03
N TRP A 165 -0.56 30.46 0.24
CA TRP A 165 -1.18 30.67 -1.07
C TRP A 165 -2.41 31.59 -0.97
N ILE A 166 -3.36 31.26 -0.10
CA ILE A 166 -4.59 32.04 0.13
C ILE A 166 -4.30 33.47 0.57
N ARG A 167 -3.26 33.69 1.40
CA ARG A 167 -2.88 35.05 1.83
C ARG A 167 -2.22 35.85 0.72
N SER A 168 -1.53 35.18 -0.20
CA SER A 168 -0.75 35.83 -1.26
C SER A 168 -1.56 36.17 -2.52
N VAL A 169 -2.73 35.55 -2.69
CA VAL A 169 -3.53 35.61 -3.93
C VAL A 169 -4.94 36.05 -3.62
N ASP A 170 -5.41 37.08 -4.31
CA ASP A 170 -6.83 37.42 -4.38
C ASP A 170 -7.54 36.38 -5.25
N VAL A 171 -8.11 35.37 -4.60
CA VAL A 171 -8.82 34.28 -5.29
C VAL A 171 -10.04 34.78 -6.07
N MET A 172 -10.63 35.92 -5.69
CA MET A 172 -11.80 36.49 -6.36
C MET A 172 -11.43 37.23 -7.65
N ASN A 173 -10.28 37.90 -7.66
CA ASN A 173 -9.82 38.70 -8.80
C ASN A 173 -8.69 38.03 -9.59
N SER A 174 -8.20 36.87 -9.15
CA SER A 174 -7.05 36.17 -9.74
C SER A 174 -5.78 37.04 -9.79
N THR A 175 -5.58 37.90 -8.79
CA THR A 175 -4.41 38.81 -8.72
C THR A 175 -3.52 38.45 -7.54
N LEU A 176 -2.20 38.62 -7.70
CA LEU A 176 -1.26 38.51 -6.58
C LEU A 176 -1.36 39.76 -5.71
N GLN A 177 -1.66 39.58 -4.41
CA GLN A 177 -1.68 40.68 -3.44
C GLN A 177 -0.28 40.97 -2.87
N ASP A 178 0.58 39.94 -2.79
CA ASP A 178 1.96 40.07 -2.32
C ASP A 178 2.98 39.64 -3.39
N PRO A 179 3.70 40.58 -4.03
CA PRO A 179 4.74 40.27 -5.02
C PRO A 179 5.97 39.54 -4.46
N GLN A 180 6.16 39.50 -3.13
CA GLN A 180 7.32 38.90 -2.46
C GLN A 180 7.14 37.40 -2.17
N MET A 181 5.99 36.82 -2.50
CA MET A 181 5.64 35.42 -2.27
C MET A 181 6.73 34.40 -2.70
N PRO A 182 7.41 34.52 -3.87
CA PRO A 182 8.45 33.57 -4.26
C PRO A 182 9.65 33.50 -3.30
N HIS A 183 9.92 34.57 -2.55
CA HIS A 183 11.05 34.63 -1.62
C HIS A 183 10.72 34.06 -0.24
N LEU A 184 9.44 33.87 0.09
CA LEU A 184 8.99 33.29 1.36
C LEU A 184 8.98 31.75 1.35
N VAL A 185 8.93 31.13 0.17
CA VAL A 185 8.74 29.68 -0.01
C VAL A 185 10.06 28.90 -0.08
N LEU A 186 11.21 29.55 0.14
CA LEU A 186 12.45 28.81 0.36
C LEU A 186 12.36 28.11 1.71
N PHE A 187 11.90 26.86 1.65
CA PHE A 187 11.95 25.88 2.73
C PHE A 187 13.23 26.11 3.54
N LYS A 188 13.07 26.52 4.80
CA LYS A 188 14.14 26.40 5.78
C LYS A 188 14.42 24.90 5.91
N ILE A 189 15.39 24.41 5.15
CA ILE A 189 16.06 23.13 5.39
C ILE A 189 17.15 23.39 6.43
#